data_AF-A0A6J1BAN3-F1
#
_entry.id   AF-A0A6J1BAN3-F1
#
_cell.length_a   1.000
_cell.length_b   1.000
_cell.length_c   1.000
_cell.angle_alpha   90.00
_cell.angle_beta   90.00
_cell.angle_gamma   90.00
#
_symmetry.space_group_name_H-M   'P 1'
#
loop_
_entity.id
_entity.type
_entity.pdbx_description
1 polymer ?
#
loop_
_entity_poly.entity_id
_entity_poly.type
_entity_poly.pdbx_seq_one_letter_code
_entity_poly.pdbx_strand_id
1 'polypeptide(L)'
;MDESGRRRQQWRNHPSSSASASPSTGPTRFRSQQYSSNPTKTTQSSNFVPRSTTTTGTTPHNTRNPGYVPRWKSVSNANNQQEGETEAGEEVGSIVGTCPFMCPEGERAQRERLRDLAIFERLNGDPRKTSPALAVKKFCRTISLKYVQASDVRPLSVLEDTLNYLLNLLDSSEYPFEVVHDFIFDRTRSIRQDLGMQNIVNDRAICMYEKMVKFHIVSHHRLQNCGSSSISSLQYLNMEQLMKTLASLYTLYEANHSSNSIYENEAEFRSFHVLLHLDSKSQQREESLSFWFRRVPSLVMKSNEMHFARQVLRFYRMGIYRSFLCTVSAEASYLQYCIIEPYVNEVRALAVSYINNCCYKLHPYPLEDLSKLLMMKESDMESFCHACGLKTLSDDGGNKLLPTKQTTFCNPKGSFQSYSILGLQQYERSIYSSGNCRQTTA
;
A
#
# COMPACT_ATOMS: atom_id res chain seq x y z
N MET A 1 -2.49 -23.29 -96.45
CA MET A 1 -3.20 -22.13 -97.00
C MET A 1 -2.51 -20.90 -96.47
N ASP A 2 -1.72 -20.31 -97.38
CA ASP A 2 -1.16 -18.95 -97.50
C ASP A 2 -0.84 -18.14 -96.25
N GLU A 3 0.43 -17.75 -96.03
CA GLU A 3 1.11 -16.61 -96.68
C GLU A 3 0.30 -15.32 -96.49
N SER A 4 0.80 -14.21 -95.97
CA SER A 4 2.11 -13.56 -96.06
C SER A 4 1.96 -12.28 -95.19
N GLY A 5 2.95 -11.73 -94.49
CA GLY A 5 4.22 -11.21 -94.98
C GLY A 5 4.43 -9.85 -94.28
N ARG A 6 5.46 -9.73 -93.43
CA ARG A 6 6.70 -8.98 -93.70
C ARG A 6 6.68 -7.54 -93.16
N ARG A 7 7.51 -7.25 -92.14
CA ARG A 7 8.89 -6.68 -92.23
C ARG A 7 8.83 -5.18 -91.83
N ARG A 8 9.83 -4.51 -91.23
CA ARG A 8 11.27 -4.74 -91.05
C ARG A 8 11.77 -3.64 -90.07
N GLN A 9 12.59 -3.98 -89.07
CA GLN A 9 14.05 -3.67 -88.99
C GLN A 9 14.38 -2.27 -88.39
N GLN A 10 15.44 -1.99 -87.62
CA GLN A 10 16.65 -2.67 -87.11
C GLN A 10 17.50 -1.49 -86.50
N TRP A 11 18.35 -1.63 -85.49
CA TRP A 11 19.75 -2.09 -85.56
C TRP A 11 20.38 -2.02 -84.16
N ARG A 12 21.30 -2.96 -83.90
CA ARG A 12 22.18 -3.08 -82.72
C ARG A 12 23.37 -2.11 -82.81
N ASN A 13 24.01 -1.82 -81.67
CA ASN A 13 25.42 -2.17 -81.36
C ASN A 13 25.86 -1.73 -79.95
N HIS A 14 26.69 -2.57 -79.31
CA HIS A 14 27.46 -2.44 -78.04
C HIS A 14 28.96 -2.10 -78.36
N PRO A 15 29.98 -2.07 -77.45
CA PRO A 15 30.13 -1.81 -75.99
C PRO A 15 31.40 -0.95 -75.56
N SER A 16 31.68 -0.90 -74.23
CA SER A 16 32.97 -0.70 -73.47
C SER A 16 33.56 0.72 -73.30
N SER A 17 33.91 1.23 -72.10
CA SER A 17 34.97 0.83 -71.11
C SER A 17 34.82 1.65 -69.79
N SER A 18 34.78 1.07 -68.56
CA SER A 18 35.84 0.75 -67.54
C SER A 18 36.13 1.81 -66.43
N ALA A 19 35.91 1.40 -65.16
CA ALA A 19 36.61 1.70 -63.87
C ALA A 19 36.74 3.18 -63.37
N SER A 20 36.68 3.57 -62.08
CA SER A 20 37.05 2.93 -60.80
C SER A 20 36.52 3.68 -59.54
N ALA A 21 36.42 2.92 -58.43
CA ALA A 21 36.63 3.26 -57.00
C ALA A 21 35.58 4.03 -56.14
N SER A 22 35.09 3.29 -55.12
CA SER A 22 34.34 3.68 -53.90
C SER A 22 35.23 4.38 -52.83
N PRO A 23 34.72 4.88 -51.67
CA PRO A 23 34.30 3.99 -50.57
C PRO A 23 33.12 4.46 -49.64
N SER A 24 32.46 3.45 -49.03
CA SER A 24 31.89 3.29 -47.66
C SER A 24 31.72 4.53 -46.74
N THR A 25 30.76 4.69 -45.80
CA THR A 25 29.94 3.77 -44.98
C THR A 25 29.03 4.61 -44.06
N GLY A 26 27.79 4.15 -43.82
CA GLY A 26 27.24 3.99 -42.46
C GLY A 26 26.43 5.13 -41.79
N PRO A 27 25.52 4.78 -40.85
CA PRO A 27 24.27 5.50 -40.61
C PRO A 27 24.30 6.45 -39.40
N THR A 28 23.63 7.60 -39.52
CA THR A 28 23.50 8.61 -38.48
C THR A 28 22.35 8.31 -37.50
N ARG A 29 22.74 8.03 -36.25
CA ARG A 29 21.90 8.13 -35.05
C ARG A 29 21.39 9.56 -34.89
N PHE A 30 20.08 9.74 -34.67
CA PHE A 30 19.55 11.00 -34.12
C PHE A 30 19.18 10.86 -32.65
N ARG A 31 19.67 11.86 -31.93
CA ARG A 31 19.86 12.01 -30.49
C ARG A 31 18.64 12.67 -29.88
N SER A 32 18.21 12.16 -28.72
CA SER A 32 17.20 12.76 -27.84
C SER A 32 17.63 14.16 -27.41
N GLN A 33 16.83 15.18 -27.73
CA GLN A 33 16.97 16.52 -27.19
C GLN A 33 16.06 16.68 -25.96
N GLN A 34 16.70 16.95 -24.82
CA GLN A 34 16.08 17.45 -23.61
C GLN A 34 15.67 18.91 -23.85
N TYR A 35 14.38 19.22 -23.69
CA TYR A 35 13.90 20.60 -23.61
C TYR A 35 14.07 21.11 -22.17
N SER A 36 14.98 22.08 -22.01
CA SER A 36 15.06 22.96 -20.85
C SER A 36 14.59 24.34 -21.30
N SER A 37 13.49 24.82 -20.73
CA SER A 37 12.95 26.17 -20.99
C SER A 37 12.80 26.91 -19.67
N ASN A 38 13.68 27.90 -19.45
CA ASN A 38 13.49 28.95 -18.44
C ASN A 38 12.44 29.96 -18.93
N PRO A 39 11.55 30.44 -18.05
CA PRO A 39 10.88 31.72 -18.23
C PRO A 39 11.47 32.84 -17.36
N THR A 40 11.42 34.03 -17.93
CA THR A 40 11.89 35.33 -17.47
C THR A 40 11.09 35.87 -16.26
N LYS A 41 11.79 36.65 -15.43
CA LYS A 41 11.31 37.29 -14.19
C LYS A 41 10.26 38.39 -14.45
N THR A 42 9.25 38.44 -13.58
CA THR A 42 8.53 39.66 -13.18
C THR A 42 8.51 39.76 -11.65
N THR A 43 8.68 40.98 -11.18
CA THR A 43 8.97 41.44 -9.82
C THR A 43 7.73 41.47 -8.92
N GLN A 44 7.83 41.01 -7.67
CA GLN A 44 7.26 41.67 -6.48
C GLN A 44 7.77 41.02 -5.18
N SER A 45 7.84 41.84 -4.13
CA SER A 45 8.69 41.73 -2.95
C SER A 45 8.14 40.90 -1.79
N SER A 46 9.01 40.22 -1.04
CA SER A 46 9.33 40.57 0.37
C SER A 46 10.22 39.51 1.07
N ASN A 47 11.32 40.01 1.63
CA ASN A 47 12.01 39.63 2.87
C ASN A 47 12.39 38.16 3.14
N PHE A 48 13.63 37.79 2.77
CA PHE A 48 14.39 36.76 3.49
C PHE A 48 15.90 37.08 3.50
N VAL A 49 16.51 37.02 4.69
CA VAL A 49 17.94 37.26 4.97
C VAL A 49 18.73 35.95 4.77
N PRO A 50 19.95 35.96 4.17
CA PRO A 50 20.57 34.77 3.60
C PRO A 50 21.49 34.01 4.58
N ARG A 51 21.68 32.70 4.33
CA ARG A 51 22.75 31.89 4.93
C ARG A 51 23.70 31.38 3.85
N SER A 52 24.99 31.59 4.11
CA SER A 52 26.12 31.42 3.20
C SER A 52 26.67 29.99 3.12
N THR A 53 27.10 29.64 1.90
CA THR A 53 28.34 28.92 1.49
C THR A 53 28.59 27.43 1.84
N THR A 54 28.45 26.60 0.80
CA THR A 54 29.42 25.62 0.22
C THR A 54 30.56 25.03 1.06
N THR A 55 30.66 23.69 1.06
CA THR A 55 31.91 22.98 0.68
C THR A 55 31.67 21.52 0.27
N THR A 56 32.49 21.10 -0.68
CA THR A 56 32.61 19.83 -1.41
C THR A 56 33.36 18.72 -0.62
N GLY A 57 33.10 17.45 -0.93
CA GLY A 57 34.16 16.43 -0.97
C GLY A 57 33.90 15.07 -0.30
N THR A 58 33.78 14.05 -1.17
CA THR A 58 34.48 12.75 -1.11
C THR A 58 33.98 11.63 -0.17
N THR A 59 33.47 10.56 -0.79
CA THR A 59 33.29 9.18 -0.27
C THR A 59 34.61 8.48 0.03
N PRO A 60 34.60 7.54 1.00
CA PRO A 60 35.01 6.18 0.63
C PRO A 60 34.12 5.06 1.21
N HIS A 61 34.06 3.97 0.44
CA HIS A 61 33.47 2.67 0.73
C HIS A 61 34.13 1.99 1.96
N ASN A 62 33.33 1.35 2.83
CA ASN A 62 33.69 0.03 3.35
C ASN A 62 32.49 -0.78 3.88
N THR A 63 32.55 -2.08 3.61
CA THR A 63 31.58 -3.16 3.84
C THR A 63 31.76 -3.88 5.18
N ARG A 64 30.67 -4.15 5.92
CA ARG A 64 30.25 -5.48 6.48
C ARG A 64 29.28 -5.40 7.69
N ASN A 65 28.18 -6.15 7.55
CA ASN A 65 27.37 -6.88 8.56
C ASN A 65 26.28 -6.19 9.42
N PRO A 66 25.23 -6.95 9.81
CA PRO A 66 23.84 -6.57 9.53
C PRO A 66 23.01 -6.16 10.74
N GLY A 67 22.04 -5.27 10.49
CA GLY A 67 20.66 -5.43 10.95
C GLY A 67 20.39 -5.40 12.46
N TYR A 68 20.87 -4.37 13.16
CA TYR A 68 20.35 -4.01 14.48
C TYR A 68 18.96 -3.35 14.31
N VAL A 69 17.89 -4.03 14.73
CA VAL A 69 16.53 -3.45 14.83
C VAL A 69 16.48 -2.64 16.14
N PRO A 70 16.00 -1.38 16.16
CA PRO A 70 16.11 -0.56 17.37
C PRO A 70 15.22 -1.11 18.48
N ARG A 71 15.85 -1.71 19.50
CA ARG A 71 15.33 -1.66 20.87
C ARG A 71 15.14 -0.18 21.19
N TRP A 72 13.95 0.24 21.61
CA TRP A 72 13.65 1.62 21.98
C TRP A 72 14.59 2.04 23.12
N LYS A 73 15.73 2.62 22.77
CA LYS A 73 16.65 3.25 23.71
C LYS A 73 16.23 4.70 23.83
N SER A 74 15.98 5.12 25.08
CA SER A 74 15.74 6.49 25.49
C SER A 74 16.72 7.45 24.80
N VAL A 75 16.18 8.43 24.08
CA VAL A 75 16.99 9.51 23.51
C VAL A 75 17.23 10.52 24.63
N SER A 76 18.37 10.42 25.30
CA SER A 76 18.95 11.50 26.09
C SER A 76 20.01 12.21 25.25
N ASN A 77 19.72 13.43 24.83
CA ASN A 77 20.71 14.35 24.27
C ASN A 77 21.73 14.69 25.37
N ALA A 78 23.02 14.47 25.10
CA ALA A 78 24.11 14.97 25.91
C ALA A 78 25.04 15.82 25.06
N ASN A 79 25.24 17.08 25.47
CA ASN A 79 26.53 17.73 25.37
C ASN A 79 26.73 18.61 26.61
N ASN A 80 27.81 18.28 27.33
CA ASN A 80 28.56 19.01 28.35
C ASN A 80 27.88 19.38 29.68
N GLN A 81 28.17 18.61 30.72
CA GLN A 81 29.15 18.98 31.76
C GLN A 81 29.54 17.75 32.60
N GLN A 82 30.83 17.66 32.93
CA GLN A 82 31.40 16.65 33.82
C GLN A 82 30.88 16.86 35.24
N GLU A 83 30.41 15.80 35.88
CA GLU A 83 30.75 15.43 37.26
C GLU A 83 30.23 14.00 37.50
N GLY A 84 31.09 13.16 38.10
CA GLY A 84 30.89 11.72 38.14
C GLY A 84 30.00 11.30 39.30
N GLU A 85 28.98 10.50 39.01
CA GLU A 85 28.37 9.58 39.97
C GLU A 85 28.04 8.26 39.27
N THR A 86 28.26 7.18 40.01
CA THR A 86 28.22 5.80 39.54
C THR A 86 26.77 5.35 39.32
N GLU A 87 26.25 5.43 38.08
CA GLU A 87 24.94 4.85 37.76
C GLU A 87 25.07 3.32 37.63
N ALA A 88 24.72 2.64 38.71
CA ALA A 88 24.31 1.24 38.69
C ALA A 88 23.17 1.08 37.67
N GLY A 89 23.28 0.09 36.80
CA GLY A 89 22.23 -0.25 35.84
C GLY A 89 20.97 -0.72 36.56
N GLU A 90 20.05 0.20 36.85
CA GLU A 90 18.67 -0.16 37.20
C GLU A 90 17.99 -0.68 35.93
N GLU A 91 17.66 -1.97 35.94
CA GLU A 91 16.63 -2.51 35.06
C GLU A 91 15.35 -1.69 35.30
N VAL A 92 15.01 -0.82 34.34
CA VAL A 92 13.75 -0.08 34.36
C VAL A 92 12.62 -1.11 34.40
N GLY A 93 12.03 -1.30 35.57
CA GLY A 93 10.89 -2.17 35.77
C GLY A 93 9.76 -1.79 34.81
N SER A 94 9.10 -2.81 34.25
CA SER A 94 7.96 -2.57 33.36
C SER A 94 6.87 -1.82 34.12
N ILE A 95 6.52 -0.61 33.66
CA ILE A 95 5.41 0.16 34.25
C ILE A 95 4.13 -0.67 34.14
N VAL A 96 3.35 -0.75 35.22
CA VAL A 96 2.01 -1.37 35.19
C VAL A 96 0.99 -0.25 35.23
N GLY A 97 0.17 -0.15 34.18
CA GLY A 97 -0.86 0.86 34.08
C GLY A 97 -1.97 0.67 35.11
N THR A 98 -2.47 1.76 35.67
CA THR A 98 -3.54 1.76 36.69
C THR A 98 -4.71 2.67 36.32
N CYS A 99 -4.69 3.31 35.14
CA CYS A 99 -5.81 4.14 34.68
C CYS A 99 -7.08 3.27 34.46
N PRO A 100 -8.17 3.48 35.21
CA PRO A 100 -9.37 2.65 35.09
C PRO A 100 -10.28 3.04 33.91
N PHE A 101 -9.91 4.07 33.13
CA PHE A 101 -10.75 4.65 32.08
C PHE A 101 -10.05 4.64 30.71
N MET A 102 -10.82 4.80 29.64
CA MET A 102 -10.29 4.90 28.27
C MET A 102 -9.34 6.11 28.05
N CYS A 103 -9.43 7.13 28.92
CA CYS A 103 -8.56 8.30 28.96
C CYS A 103 -8.22 8.68 30.42
N PRO A 104 -6.94 8.88 30.77
CA PRO A 104 -6.53 9.37 32.09
C PRO A 104 -7.21 10.69 32.46
N GLU A 105 -7.50 10.88 33.75
CA GLU A 105 -8.20 12.07 34.24
C GLU A 105 -7.43 13.37 33.96
N GLY A 106 -6.12 13.38 34.19
CA GLY A 106 -5.27 14.53 33.91
C GLY A 106 -5.29 14.93 32.44
N GLU A 107 -5.18 13.96 31.53
CA GLU A 107 -5.30 14.23 30.09
C GLU A 107 -6.69 14.75 29.74
N ARG A 108 -7.75 14.13 30.27
CA ARG A 108 -9.14 14.53 30.01
C ARG A 108 -9.38 15.99 30.42
N ALA A 109 -9.00 16.37 31.64
CA ALA A 109 -9.14 17.73 32.14
C ALA A 109 -8.30 18.74 31.33
N GLN A 110 -7.08 18.35 30.94
CA GLN A 110 -6.24 19.17 30.08
C GLN A 110 -6.88 19.40 28.71
N ARG A 111 -7.48 18.37 28.11
CA ARG A 111 -8.11 18.46 26.79
C ARG A 111 -9.41 19.25 26.80
N GLU A 112 -10.19 19.21 27.89
CA GLU A 112 -11.32 20.13 28.10
C GLU A 112 -10.86 21.59 28.17
N ARG A 113 -9.81 21.86 28.97
CA ARG A 113 -9.25 23.21 29.12
C ARG A 113 -8.72 23.77 27.79
N LEU A 114 -8.03 22.93 27.01
CA LEU A 114 -7.43 23.31 25.72
C LEU A 114 -8.40 23.22 24.54
N ARG A 115 -9.63 22.73 24.75
CA ARG A 115 -10.64 22.47 23.71
C ARG A 115 -10.14 21.53 22.61
N ASP A 116 -9.35 20.53 22.99
CA ASP A 116 -8.76 19.50 22.11
C ASP A 116 -9.55 18.18 22.19
N LEU A 117 -10.88 18.27 22.07
CA LEU A 117 -11.80 17.14 22.06
C LEU A 117 -12.24 16.83 20.63
N ALA A 118 -12.04 15.58 20.20
CA ALA A 118 -12.57 15.07 18.94
C ALA A 118 -14.10 14.99 19.01
N ILE A 119 -14.77 14.93 17.86
CA ILE A 119 -16.23 14.98 17.79
C ILE A 119 -16.91 13.88 18.61
N PHE A 120 -16.36 12.67 18.59
CA PHE A 120 -16.83 11.49 19.33
C PHE A 120 -16.64 11.59 20.85
N GLU A 121 -15.83 12.54 21.31
CA GLU A 121 -15.52 12.70 22.74
C GLU A 121 -16.37 13.80 23.38
N ARG A 122 -17.20 14.51 22.61
CA ARG A 122 -17.93 15.69 23.11
C ARG A 122 -19.25 15.30 23.76
N LEU A 123 -19.43 15.72 25.00
CA LEU A 123 -20.69 15.53 25.71
C LEU A 123 -21.75 16.46 25.11
N ASN A 124 -22.83 15.90 24.55
CA ASN A 124 -23.89 16.64 23.87
C ASN A 124 -23.38 17.58 22.75
N GLY A 125 -22.26 17.22 22.12
CA GLY A 125 -21.63 18.03 21.07
C GLY A 125 -20.84 19.25 21.55
N ASP A 126 -20.78 19.54 22.86
CA ASP A 126 -20.01 20.66 23.40
C ASP A 126 -18.49 20.42 23.26
N PRO A 127 -17.75 21.26 22.51
CA PRO A 127 -16.29 21.10 22.34
C PRO A 127 -15.47 21.34 23.61
N ARG A 128 -16.09 21.77 24.72
CA ARG A 128 -15.43 22.07 25.99
C ARG A 128 -15.67 21.01 27.06
N LYS A 129 -16.57 20.06 26.82
CA LYS A 129 -16.99 19.07 27.81
C LYS A 129 -16.90 17.67 27.26
N THR A 130 -16.41 16.76 28.08
CA THR A 130 -16.40 15.32 27.80
C THR A 130 -16.89 14.55 29.01
N SER A 131 -16.85 13.22 28.94
CA SER A 131 -17.12 12.34 30.07
C SER A 131 -16.10 11.20 30.07
N PRO A 132 -15.89 10.52 31.21
CA PRO A 132 -15.01 9.34 31.27
C PRO A 132 -15.42 8.21 30.31
N ALA A 133 -16.70 8.15 29.93
CA ALA A 133 -17.26 7.16 29.01
C ALA A 133 -17.04 7.50 27.51
N LEU A 134 -16.68 8.75 27.19
CA LEU A 134 -16.48 9.20 25.80
C LEU A 134 -15.00 9.46 25.48
N ALA A 135 -14.26 10.03 26.43
CA ALA A 135 -12.87 10.42 26.22
C ALA A 135 -11.96 9.20 26.01
N VAL A 136 -11.17 9.21 24.94
CA VAL A 136 -10.16 8.18 24.67
C VAL A 136 -8.77 8.82 24.62
N LYS A 137 -7.79 8.18 25.27
CA LYS A 137 -6.40 8.66 25.35
C LYS A 137 -5.83 8.95 23.95
N LYS A 138 -5.37 10.18 23.70
CA LYS A 138 -4.76 10.60 22.43
C LYS A 138 -3.35 10.01 22.29
N PHE A 139 -2.89 9.79 21.07
CA PHE A 139 -1.51 9.35 20.85
C PHE A 139 -0.52 10.48 21.13
N CYS A 140 0.53 10.21 21.92
CA CYS A 140 1.58 11.19 22.21
C CYS A 140 2.84 10.88 21.40
N ARG A 141 3.28 11.81 20.54
CA ARG A 141 4.47 11.63 19.70
C ARG A 141 5.77 11.53 20.50
N THR A 142 5.84 12.27 21.60
CA THR A 142 7.04 12.42 22.43
C THR A 142 6.68 12.10 23.87
N ILE A 143 7.03 10.90 24.31
CA ILE A 143 6.87 10.49 25.70
C ILE A 143 8.24 10.48 26.36
N SER A 144 8.36 11.19 27.48
CA SER A 144 9.48 11.03 28.39
C SER A 144 9.06 10.07 29.49
N LEU A 145 9.58 8.85 29.47
CA LEU A 145 9.26 7.80 30.45
C LEU A 145 9.50 8.26 31.90
N LYS A 146 10.42 9.21 32.12
CA LYS A 146 10.71 9.79 33.45
C LYS A 146 9.51 10.49 34.10
N TYR A 147 8.54 10.95 33.32
CA TYR A 147 7.38 11.70 33.82
C TYR A 147 6.06 10.92 33.71
N VAL A 148 6.08 9.71 33.15
CA VAL A 148 4.87 8.89 33.00
C VAL A 148 4.57 8.20 34.33
N GLN A 149 3.40 8.48 34.88
CA GLN A 149 2.91 7.78 36.07
C GLN A 149 2.09 6.55 35.68
N ALA A 150 1.97 5.59 36.60
CA ALA A 150 1.12 4.42 36.41
C ALA A 150 -0.34 4.81 36.10
N SER A 151 -0.83 5.91 36.68
CA SER A 151 -2.18 6.45 36.44
C SER A 151 -2.37 7.03 35.03
N ASP A 152 -1.29 7.28 34.29
CA ASP A 152 -1.35 7.79 32.92
C ASP A 152 -1.46 6.66 31.89
N VAL A 153 -1.25 5.40 32.30
CA VAL A 153 -1.22 4.23 31.42
C VAL A 153 -2.41 3.31 31.73
N ARG A 154 -3.11 2.85 30.70
CA ARG A 154 -4.26 1.95 30.83
C ARG A 154 -3.78 0.50 31.00
N PRO A 155 -4.32 -0.27 31.97
CA PRO A 155 -4.06 -1.70 32.07
C PRO A 155 -4.68 -2.46 30.89
N LEU A 156 -4.24 -3.71 30.70
CA LEU A 156 -4.64 -4.56 29.56
C LEU A 156 -6.16 -4.68 29.36
N SER A 157 -6.93 -4.87 30.44
CA SER A 157 -8.41 -4.96 30.35
C SER A 157 -9.03 -3.70 29.76
N VAL A 158 -8.64 -2.53 30.27
CA VAL A 158 -9.12 -1.24 29.79
C VAL A 158 -8.70 -1.00 28.35
N LEU A 159 -7.49 -1.44 27.95
CA LEU A 159 -7.03 -1.33 26.57
C LEU A 159 -7.88 -2.16 25.60
N GLU A 160 -8.26 -3.39 25.98
CA GLU A 160 -9.15 -4.24 25.18
C GLU A 160 -10.55 -3.63 25.05
N ASP A 161 -11.13 -3.17 26.16
CA ASP A 161 -12.44 -2.52 26.16
C ASP A 161 -12.42 -1.25 25.31
N THR A 162 -11.35 -0.46 25.41
CA THR A 162 -11.16 0.73 24.58
C THR A 162 -11.08 0.35 23.10
N LEU A 163 -10.33 -0.71 22.75
CA LEU A 163 -10.23 -1.13 21.35
C LEU A 163 -11.58 -1.58 20.81
N ASN A 164 -12.35 -2.35 21.57
CA ASN A 164 -13.69 -2.79 21.17
C ASN A 164 -14.64 -1.58 21.00
N TYR A 165 -14.60 -0.61 21.93
CA TYR A 165 -15.35 0.64 21.80
C TYR A 165 -15.00 1.38 20.50
N LEU A 166 -13.71 1.53 20.20
CA LEU A 166 -13.26 2.21 18.98
C LEU A 166 -13.71 1.49 17.71
N LEU A 167 -13.59 0.16 17.66
CA LEU A 167 -13.96 -0.60 16.47
C LEU A 167 -15.47 -0.59 16.21
N ASN A 168 -16.29 -0.49 17.25
CA ASN A 168 -17.74 -0.33 17.10
C ASN A 168 -18.13 1.01 16.45
N LEU A 169 -17.24 2.01 16.43
CA LEU A 169 -17.50 3.28 15.74
C LEU A 169 -17.30 3.19 14.21
N LEU A 170 -16.68 2.11 13.69
CA LEU A 170 -16.36 1.97 12.25
C LEU A 170 -17.58 1.92 11.34
N ASP A 171 -18.73 1.51 11.88
CA ASP A 171 -19.99 1.39 11.15
C ASP A 171 -20.93 2.56 11.45
N SER A 172 -20.45 3.60 12.13
CA SER A 172 -21.20 4.83 12.35
C SER A 172 -21.49 5.52 11.00
N SER A 173 -22.76 5.59 10.62
CA SER A 173 -23.21 6.33 9.44
C SER A 173 -23.38 7.83 9.70
N GLU A 174 -23.14 8.29 10.93
CA GLU A 174 -23.40 9.67 11.36
C GLU A 174 -22.33 10.65 10.83
N TYR A 175 -21.13 10.16 10.53
CA TYR A 175 -20.00 10.97 10.12
C TYR A 175 -19.32 10.42 8.86
N PRO A 176 -18.66 11.28 8.06
CA PRO A 176 -17.80 10.82 6.96
C PRO A 176 -16.73 9.85 7.48
N PHE A 177 -16.43 8.83 6.69
CA PHE A 177 -15.51 7.76 7.10
C PHE A 177 -14.11 8.30 7.44
N GLU A 178 -13.66 9.37 6.78
CA GLU A 178 -12.37 10.01 7.05
C GLU A 178 -12.28 10.53 8.48
N VAL A 179 -13.38 11.08 9.01
CA VAL A 179 -13.45 11.60 10.39
C VAL A 179 -13.41 10.46 11.39
N VAL A 180 -14.15 9.37 11.12
CA VAL A 180 -14.15 8.15 11.94
C VAL A 180 -12.76 7.50 11.93
N HIS A 181 -12.17 7.36 10.73
CA HIS A 181 -10.83 6.82 10.51
C HIS A 181 -9.79 7.59 11.32
N ASP A 182 -9.73 8.92 11.18
CA ASP A 182 -8.69 9.73 11.82
C ASP A 182 -8.73 9.62 13.35
N PHE A 183 -9.95 9.54 13.91
CA PHE A 183 -10.13 9.29 15.33
C PHE A 183 -9.59 7.92 15.76
N ILE A 184 -10.06 6.85 15.13
CA ILE A 184 -9.66 5.47 15.49
C ILE A 184 -8.16 5.25 15.21
N PHE A 185 -7.64 5.78 14.11
CA PHE A 185 -6.24 5.75 13.72
C PHE A 185 -5.34 6.37 14.79
N ASP A 186 -5.72 7.52 15.36
CA ASP A 186 -4.94 8.13 16.44
C ASP A 186 -5.03 7.31 17.74
N ARG A 187 -6.24 6.91 18.13
CA ARG A 187 -6.48 6.22 19.41
C ARG A 187 -5.90 4.80 19.45
N THR A 188 -5.90 4.07 18.34
CA THR A 188 -5.24 2.75 18.23
C THR A 188 -3.72 2.86 18.35
N ARG A 189 -3.10 3.96 17.89
CA ARG A 189 -1.68 4.22 18.14
C ARG A 189 -1.38 4.48 19.62
N SER A 190 -2.29 5.16 20.32
CA SER A 190 -2.20 5.34 21.78
C SER A 190 -2.32 4.00 22.51
N ILE A 191 -3.20 3.10 22.08
CA ILE A 191 -3.32 1.75 22.64
C ILE A 191 -2.02 0.96 22.46
N ARG A 192 -1.45 0.94 21.24
CA ARG A 192 -0.15 0.31 20.98
C ARG A 192 0.98 0.90 21.81
N GLN A 193 0.95 2.21 22.04
CA GLN A 193 1.92 2.90 22.88
C GLN A 193 1.83 2.43 24.34
N ASP A 194 0.61 2.30 24.89
CA ASP A 194 0.41 1.76 26.25
C ASP A 194 0.79 0.28 26.36
N LEU A 195 0.50 -0.55 25.34
CA LEU A 195 0.94 -1.95 25.29
C LEU A 195 2.48 -2.06 25.31
N GLY A 196 3.15 -1.23 24.50
CA GLY A 196 4.60 -1.19 24.41
C GLY A 196 5.27 -0.69 25.69
N MET A 197 4.72 0.36 26.34
CA MET A 197 5.26 0.87 27.61
C MET A 197 5.22 -0.19 28.72
N GLN A 198 4.17 -1.00 28.75
CA GLN A 198 3.99 -2.06 29.76
C GLN A 198 4.66 -3.39 29.39
N ASN A 199 5.35 -3.47 28.25
CA ASN A 199 5.97 -4.69 27.70
C ASN A 199 5.02 -5.91 27.74
N ILE A 200 3.75 -5.73 27.39
CA ILE A 200 2.76 -6.81 27.45
C ILE A 200 2.98 -7.79 26.30
N VAL A 201 3.26 -9.05 26.64
CA VAL A 201 3.46 -10.16 25.71
C VAL A 201 2.57 -11.33 26.13
N ASN A 202 1.40 -11.46 25.49
CA ASN A 202 0.44 -12.56 25.72
C ASN A 202 -0.58 -12.65 24.57
N ASP A 203 -1.42 -13.69 24.59
CA ASP A 203 -2.43 -13.98 23.56
C ASP A 203 -3.47 -12.86 23.41
N ARG A 204 -3.81 -12.19 24.52
CA ARG A 204 -4.72 -11.03 24.53
C ARG A 204 -4.16 -9.87 23.72
N ALA A 205 -2.89 -9.52 23.94
CA ALA A 205 -2.21 -8.50 23.15
C ALA A 205 -2.12 -8.90 21.67
N ILE A 206 -1.81 -10.17 21.36
CA ILE A 206 -1.82 -10.68 19.98
C ILE A 206 -3.18 -10.41 19.31
N CYS A 207 -4.28 -10.83 19.94
CA CYS A 207 -5.64 -10.61 19.43
C CYS A 207 -5.95 -9.12 19.19
N MET A 208 -5.48 -8.23 20.09
CA MET A 208 -5.62 -6.79 19.90
C MET A 208 -4.84 -6.29 18.67
N TYR A 209 -3.59 -6.71 18.49
CA TYR A 209 -2.79 -6.34 17.33
C TYR A 209 -3.41 -6.86 16.03
N GLU A 210 -3.93 -8.09 16.01
CA GLU A 210 -4.68 -8.64 14.89
C GLU A 210 -5.88 -7.74 14.52
N LYS A 211 -6.71 -7.35 15.50
CA LYS A 211 -7.84 -6.43 15.30
C LYS A 211 -7.40 -5.08 14.73
N MET A 212 -6.31 -4.51 15.24
CA MET A 212 -5.76 -3.23 14.73
C MET A 212 -5.23 -3.35 13.30
N VAL A 213 -4.60 -4.46 12.94
CA VAL A 213 -4.19 -4.74 11.55
C VAL A 213 -5.42 -4.84 10.63
N LYS A 214 -6.46 -5.58 11.05
CA LYS A 214 -7.72 -5.68 10.29
C LYS A 214 -8.33 -4.31 10.05
N PHE A 215 -8.39 -3.46 11.09
CA PHE A 215 -8.82 -2.07 10.96
C PHE A 215 -8.03 -1.30 9.91
N HIS A 216 -6.69 -1.37 9.95
CA HIS A 216 -5.85 -0.65 9.00
C HIS A 216 -6.03 -1.15 7.55
N ILE A 217 -6.16 -2.46 7.32
CA ILE A 217 -6.41 -3.03 5.98
C ILE A 217 -7.76 -2.56 5.43
N VAL A 218 -8.83 -2.72 6.21
CA VAL A 218 -10.18 -2.33 5.80
C VAL A 218 -10.27 -0.82 5.58
N SER A 219 -9.65 -0.04 6.45
CA SER A 219 -9.62 1.41 6.31
C SER A 219 -8.85 1.87 5.08
N HIS A 220 -7.73 1.21 4.75
CA HIS A 220 -6.98 1.54 3.54
C HIS A 220 -7.85 1.37 2.29
N HIS A 221 -8.54 0.23 2.20
CA HIS A 221 -9.44 -0.09 1.11
C HIS A 221 -10.64 0.89 1.03
N ARG A 222 -11.29 1.20 2.16
CA ARG A 222 -12.38 2.19 2.20
C ARG A 222 -11.90 3.59 1.77
N LEU A 223 -10.73 4.05 2.25
CA LEU A 223 -10.15 5.35 1.90
C LEU A 223 -9.79 5.47 0.41
N GLN A 224 -9.41 4.37 -0.25
CA GLN A 224 -9.13 4.38 -1.70
C GLN A 224 -10.38 4.65 -2.53
N ASN A 225 -11.54 4.18 -2.06
CA ASN A 225 -12.81 4.35 -2.76
C ASN A 225 -13.43 5.74 -2.58
N CYS A 226 -12.93 6.57 -1.65
CA CYS A 226 -13.46 7.92 -1.38
C CYS A 226 -12.99 9.03 -2.36
N GLY A 227 -12.12 8.73 -3.33
CA GLY A 227 -11.92 9.53 -4.55
C GLY A 227 -11.39 10.98 -4.43
N SER A 228 -11.05 11.50 -3.25
CA SER A 228 -10.59 12.89 -3.08
C SER A 228 -9.06 13.02 -2.91
N SER A 229 -8.47 14.02 -3.58
CA SER A 229 -6.99 14.22 -3.62
C SER A 229 -6.35 14.47 -2.24
N SER A 230 -7.11 14.94 -1.24
CA SER A 230 -6.62 15.14 0.14
C SER A 230 -6.39 13.83 0.90
N ILE A 231 -6.97 12.71 0.43
CA ILE A 231 -6.91 11.40 1.11
C ILE A 231 -5.57 10.69 0.89
N SER A 232 -4.79 11.08 -0.11
CA SER A 232 -3.47 10.49 -0.40
C SER A 232 -2.53 10.48 0.82
N SER A 233 -2.53 11.56 1.59
CA SER A 233 -1.74 11.67 2.83
C SER A 233 -2.23 10.72 3.94
N LEU A 234 -3.55 10.58 4.11
CA LEU A 234 -4.17 9.67 5.07
C LEU A 234 -3.88 8.21 4.71
N GLN A 235 -4.01 7.85 3.42
CA GLN A 235 -3.69 6.50 2.93
C GLN A 235 -2.23 6.14 3.19
N TYR A 236 -1.30 7.05 2.90
CA TYR A 236 0.13 6.83 3.15
C TYR A 236 0.41 6.61 4.65
N LEU A 237 -0.12 7.47 5.52
CA LEU A 237 0.05 7.34 6.97
C LEU A 237 -0.60 6.05 7.51
N ASN A 238 -1.76 5.67 6.99
CA ASN A 238 -2.42 4.41 7.32
C ASN A 238 -1.56 3.20 6.97
N MET A 239 -0.95 3.19 5.78
CA MET A 239 -0.03 2.14 5.36
C MET A 239 1.22 2.07 6.26
N GLU A 240 1.79 3.22 6.61
CA GLU A 240 2.93 3.25 7.53
C GLU A 240 2.58 2.64 8.91
N GLN A 241 1.37 2.91 9.43
CA GLN A 241 0.93 2.32 10.69
C GLN A 241 0.54 0.85 10.57
N LEU A 242 -0.03 0.42 9.44
CA LEU A 242 -0.27 -0.99 9.15
C LEU A 242 1.05 -1.77 9.25
N MET A 243 2.09 -1.31 8.57
CA MET A 243 3.41 -1.96 8.58
C MET A 243 4.03 -2.02 9.98
N LYS A 244 3.95 -0.93 10.76
CA LYS A 244 4.43 -0.89 12.15
C LYS A 244 3.63 -1.83 13.07
N THR A 245 2.33 -1.94 12.84
CA THR A 245 1.45 -2.82 13.63
C THR A 245 1.75 -4.27 13.31
N LEU A 246 1.90 -4.64 12.03
CA LEU A 246 2.34 -5.97 11.60
C LEU A 246 3.71 -6.35 12.17
N ALA A 247 4.69 -5.45 12.11
CA ALA A 247 6.02 -5.70 12.68
C ALA A 247 5.98 -5.98 14.19
N SER A 248 5.12 -5.27 14.92
CA SER A 248 4.89 -5.50 16.35
C SER A 248 4.20 -6.85 16.59
N LEU A 249 3.18 -7.17 15.80
CA LEU A 249 2.47 -8.46 15.85
C LEU A 249 3.43 -9.63 15.60
N TYR A 250 4.32 -9.52 14.62
CA TYR A 250 5.32 -10.56 14.36
C TYR A 250 6.26 -10.75 15.53
N THR A 251 6.72 -9.65 16.15
CA THR A 251 7.54 -9.75 17.36
C THR A 251 6.81 -10.50 18.48
N LEU A 252 5.50 -10.28 18.62
CA LEU A 252 4.68 -11.00 19.60
C LEU A 252 4.51 -12.49 19.25
N TYR A 253 4.31 -12.86 17.98
CA TYR A 253 4.30 -14.26 17.58
C TYR A 253 5.63 -14.94 17.91
N GLU A 254 6.76 -14.32 17.56
CA GLU A 254 8.09 -14.87 17.85
C GLU A 254 8.34 -15.02 19.36
N ALA A 255 7.90 -14.05 20.16
CA ALA A 255 8.10 -14.07 21.61
C ALA A 255 7.26 -15.14 22.32
N ASN A 256 6.12 -15.55 21.74
CA ASN A 256 5.22 -16.55 22.33
C ASN A 256 5.28 -17.92 21.65
N HIS A 257 6.16 -18.13 20.66
CA HIS A 257 6.32 -19.44 20.04
C HIS A 257 6.79 -20.48 21.07
N SER A 258 5.95 -21.47 21.33
CA SER A 258 6.42 -22.75 21.87
C SER A 258 7.00 -23.58 20.72
N SER A 259 8.01 -24.42 20.99
CA SER A 259 8.88 -25.03 19.98
C SER A 259 8.20 -25.80 18.84
N ASN A 260 6.89 -26.08 18.90
CA ASN A 260 6.14 -26.80 17.86
C ASN A 260 4.74 -26.25 17.56
N SER A 261 4.35 -25.07 18.04
CA SER A 261 3.01 -24.50 17.76
C SER A 261 3.10 -23.12 17.10
N ILE A 262 2.30 -22.92 16.06
CA ILE A 262 2.03 -21.60 15.48
C ILE A 262 0.64 -21.13 15.91
N TYR A 263 0.44 -19.82 15.92
CA TYR A 263 -0.90 -19.27 16.13
C TYR A 263 -1.76 -19.53 14.90
N GLU A 264 -3.05 -19.79 15.11
CA GLU A 264 -4.02 -20.12 14.05
C GLU A 264 -4.01 -19.08 12.93
N ASN A 265 -4.02 -17.79 13.27
CA ASN A 265 -4.07 -16.70 12.30
C ASN A 265 -2.68 -16.26 11.80
N GLU A 266 -1.58 -16.72 12.40
CA GLU A 266 -0.24 -16.19 12.08
C GLU A 266 0.05 -16.29 10.59
N ALA A 267 -0.33 -17.41 9.97
CA ALA A 267 -0.22 -17.63 8.55
C ALA A 267 -0.92 -16.56 7.70
N GLU A 268 -2.16 -16.21 8.05
CA GLU A 268 -2.92 -15.17 7.36
C GLU A 268 -2.22 -13.81 7.49
N PHE A 269 -1.82 -13.43 8.70
CA PHE A 269 -1.17 -12.14 8.95
C PHE A 269 0.18 -12.02 8.25
N ARG A 270 1.00 -13.08 8.27
CA ARG A 270 2.28 -13.13 7.55
C ARG A 270 2.08 -13.06 6.03
N SER A 271 0.97 -13.63 5.51
CA SER A 271 0.64 -13.55 4.09
C SER A 271 0.42 -12.08 3.64
N PHE A 272 -0.15 -11.23 4.51
CA PHE A 272 -0.33 -9.81 4.21
C PHE A 272 0.99 -9.10 3.94
N HIS A 273 2.07 -9.44 4.65
CA HIS A 273 3.39 -8.87 4.36
C HIS A 273 3.80 -9.13 2.92
N VAL A 274 3.61 -10.36 2.42
CA VAL A 274 3.96 -10.70 1.03
C VAL A 274 3.12 -9.90 0.03
N LEU A 275 1.81 -9.79 0.28
CA LEU A 275 0.87 -9.06 -0.59
C LEU A 275 1.09 -7.54 -0.58
N LEU A 276 1.52 -6.97 0.55
CA LEU A 276 1.88 -5.56 0.66
C LEU A 276 3.18 -5.21 -0.10
N HIS A 277 3.93 -6.22 -0.58
CA HIS A 277 5.20 -6.07 -1.30
C HIS A 277 5.13 -6.62 -2.74
N LEU A 278 3.94 -6.61 -3.36
CA LEU A 278 3.76 -7.04 -4.75
C LEU A 278 4.60 -6.17 -5.71
N ASP A 279 4.52 -4.84 -5.61
CA ASP A 279 5.32 -3.91 -6.41
C ASP A 279 6.63 -3.50 -5.70
N SER A 280 7.75 -4.03 -6.22
CA SER A 280 9.10 -3.72 -5.76
C SER A 280 9.54 -2.26 -5.96
N LYS A 281 8.85 -1.48 -6.81
CA LYS A 281 9.25 -0.09 -7.10
C LYS A 281 8.94 0.87 -5.96
N SER A 282 7.98 0.52 -5.11
CA SER A 282 7.51 1.35 -4.00
C SER A 282 8.43 1.34 -2.76
N GLN A 283 9.34 0.38 -2.64
CA GLN A 283 9.99 0.03 -1.35
C GLN A 283 11.52 0.01 -1.40
N GLN A 284 12.16 1.14 -1.75
CA GLN A 284 13.63 1.25 -1.67
C GLN A 284 14.20 1.19 -0.22
N ARG A 285 13.36 1.14 0.82
CA ARG A 285 13.78 1.26 2.22
C ARG A 285 13.59 -0.03 3.05
N GLU A 286 12.92 -1.04 2.53
CA GLU A 286 12.57 -2.26 3.29
C GLU A 286 13.47 -3.44 2.95
N GLU A 287 13.52 -4.41 3.87
CA GLU A 287 14.27 -5.65 3.69
C GLU A 287 13.69 -6.44 2.50
N SER A 288 14.55 -7.00 1.66
CA SER A 288 14.09 -7.84 0.55
C SER A 288 13.29 -9.03 1.07
N LEU A 289 12.16 -9.33 0.42
CA LEU A 289 11.36 -10.53 0.73
C LEU A 289 12.21 -11.82 0.77
N SER A 290 13.28 -11.89 -0.01
CA SER A 290 14.20 -13.04 0.00
C SER A 290 14.89 -13.29 1.35
N PHE A 291 15.24 -12.23 2.08
CA PHE A 291 15.79 -12.33 3.43
C PHE A 291 14.68 -12.56 4.46
N TRP A 292 13.54 -11.89 4.29
CA TRP A 292 12.39 -12.07 5.17
C TRP A 292 11.88 -13.52 5.19
N PHE A 293 11.74 -14.17 4.02
CA PHE A 293 11.30 -15.57 3.93
C PHE A 293 12.18 -16.56 4.70
N ARG A 294 13.46 -16.25 4.93
CA ARG A 294 14.35 -17.14 5.70
C ARG A 294 14.01 -17.21 7.18
N ARG A 295 13.29 -16.21 7.70
CA ARG A 295 12.88 -16.12 9.10
C ARG A 295 11.45 -16.59 9.34
N VAL A 296 10.68 -16.83 8.28
CA VAL A 296 9.30 -17.28 8.44
C VAL A 296 9.29 -18.76 8.86
N PRO A 297 8.53 -19.13 9.90
CA PRO A 297 8.42 -20.52 10.34
C PRO A 297 7.99 -21.46 9.20
N SER A 298 8.55 -22.67 9.19
CA SER A 298 8.28 -23.64 8.12
C SER A 298 6.80 -24.05 8.04
N LEU A 299 6.09 -24.06 9.17
CA LEU A 299 4.67 -24.40 9.23
C LEU A 299 3.81 -23.29 8.60
N VAL A 300 4.15 -22.02 8.84
CA VAL A 300 3.55 -20.86 8.16
C VAL A 300 3.84 -20.92 6.66
N MET A 301 5.06 -21.26 6.25
CA MET A 301 5.43 -21.37 4.83
C MET A 301 4.65 -22.41 4.04
N LYS A 302 4.10 -23.43 4.71
CA LYS A 302 3.31 -24.52 4.13
C LYS A 302 1.80 -24.27 4.19
N SER A 303 1.36 -23.19 4.82
CA SER A 303 -0.06 -22.87 4.95
C SER A 303 -0.68 -22.47 3.60
N ASN A 304 -2.01 -22.57 3.51
CA ASN A 304 -2.75 -22.18 2.30
C ASN A 304 -2.63 -20.67 2.05
N GLU A 305 -2.68 -19.86 3.11
CA GLU A 305 -2.60 -18.40 3.05
C GLU A 305 -1.26 -17.95 2.47
N MET A 306 -0.17 -18.58 2.91
CA MET A 306 1.17 -18.27 2.41
C MET A 306 1.40 -18.84 1.00
N HIS A 307 0.85 -20.01 0.68
CA HIS A 307 0.87 -20.55 -0.68
C HIS A 307 0.17 -19.60 -1.65
N PHE A 308 -1.04 -19.16 -1.32
CA PHE A 308 -1.80 -18.16 -2.06
C PHE A 308 -0.98 -16.88 -2.29
N ALA A 309 -0.46 -16.26 -1.22
CA ALA A 309 0.26 -14.99 -1.33
C ALA A 309 1.52 -15.09 -2.20
N ARG A 310 2.27 -16.20 -2.10
CA ARG A 310 3.44 -16.46 -2.95
C ARG A 310 3.06 -16.70 -4.41
N GLN A 311 1.93 -17.36 -4.65
CA GLN A 311 1.43 -17.63 -5.99
C GLN A 311 0.96 -16.34 -6.68
N VAL A 312 0.22 -15.50 -5.97
CA VAL A 312 -0.17 -14.14 -6.41
C VAL A 312 1.07 -13.29 -6.71
N LEU A 313 2.05 -13.27 -5.81
CA LEU A 313 3.32 -12.56 -6.02
C LEU A 313 4.04 -13.02 -7.29
N ARG A 314 4.11 -14.33 -7.51
CA ARG A 314 4.73 -14.91 -8.71
C ARG A 314 3.99 -14.49 -9.97
N PHE A 315 2.67 -14.61 -10.00
CA PHE A 315 1.87 -14.24 -11.16
C PHE A 315 1.95 -12.75 -11.48
N TYR A 316 1.92 -11.90 -10.46
CA TYR A 316 2.09 -10.45 -10.58
C TYR A 316 3.43 -10.11 -11.22
N ARG A 317 4.54 -10.60 -10.65
CA ARG A 317 5.90 -10.29 -11.12
C ARG A 317 6.20 -10.85 -12.52
N MET A 318 5.59 -11.96 -12.89
CA MET A 318 5.75 -12.58 -14.21
C MET A 318 4.78 -12.03 -15.26
N GLY A 319 3.86 -11.13 -14.88
CA GLY A 319 2.85 -10.59 -15.79
C GLY A 319 1.80 -11.61 -16.26
N ILE A 320 1.58 -12.69 -15.49
CA ILE A 320 0.60 -13.75 -15.83
C ILE A 320 -0.78 -13.34 -15.32
N TYR A 321 -1.40 -12.38 -16.02
CA TYR A 321 -2.63 -11.70 -15.60
C TYR A 321 -3.84 -12.64 -15.42
N ARG A 322 -4.04 -13.61 -16.32
CA ARG A 322 -5.18 -14.54 -16.22
C ARG A 322 -5.11 -15.38 -14.94
N SER A 323 -3.95 -15.99 -14.68
CA SER A 323 -3.75 -16.80 -13.49
C SER A 323 -3.82 -15.97 -12.22
N PHE A 324 -3.30 -14.73 -12.24
CA PHE A 324 -3.45 -13.78 -11.13
C PHE A 324 -4.94 -13.56 -10.80
N LEU A 325 -5.75 -13.14 -11.78
CA LEU A 325 -7.16 -12.82 -11.57
C LEU A 325 -7.97 -14.04 -11.12
N CYS A 326 -7.79 -15.20 -11.76
CA CYS A 326 -8.49 -16.42 -11.38
C CYS A 326 -8.14 -16.88 -9.96
N THR A 327 -6.85 -16.80 -9.57
CA THR A 327 -6.41 -17.20 -8.23
C THR A 327 -6.98 -16.27 -7.16
N VAL A 328 -6.91 -14.95 -7.39
CA VAL A 328 -7.49 -13.95 -6.48
C VAL A 328 -9.00 -14.17 -6.33
N SER A 329 -9.72 -14.39 -7.43
CA SER A 329 -11.16 -14.63 -7.38
C SER A 329 -11.56 -15.93 -6.67
N ALA A 330 -10.73 -16.97 -6.74
CA ALA A 330 -11.07 -18.30 -6.24
C ALA A 330 -10.67 -18.50 -4.77
N GLU A 331 -9.53 -17.94 -4.35
CA GLU A 331 -8.87 -18.30 -3.10
C GLU A 331 -8.71 -17.13 -2.11
N ALA A 332 -8.87 -15.88 -2.52
CA ALA A 332 -8.57 -14.74 -1.65
C ALA A 332 -9.52 -14.66 -0.45
N SER A 333 -8.96 -14.56 0.75
CA SER A 333 -9.70 -14.07 1.92
C SER A 333 -10.11 -12.61 1.70
N TYR A 334 -11.14 -12.16 2.40
CA TYR A 334 -11.61 -10.77 2.33
C TYR A 334 -10.47 -9.75 2.54
N LEU A 335 -9.65 -9.96 3.57
CA LEU A 335 -8.55 -9.05 3.91
C LEU A 335 -7.42 -9.10 2.88
N GLN A 336 -7.10 -10.30 2.36
CA GLN A 336 -6.14 -10.44 1.27
C GLN A 336 -6.63 -9.70 0.01
N TYR A 337 -7.92 -9.81 -0.32
CA TYR A 337 -8.51 -9.09 -1.43
C TYR A 337 -8.42 -7.57 -1.23
N CYS A 338 -8.74 -7.03 -0.05
CA CYS A 338 -8.59 -5.60 0.25
C CYS A 338 -7.16 -5.09 0.02
N ILE A 339 -6.12 -5.91 0.24
CA ILE A 339 -4.73 -5.56 -0.05
C ILE A 339 -4.42 -5.65 -1.55
N ILE A 340 -4.97 -6.65 -2.24
CA ILE A 340 -4.65 -6.97 -3.63
C ILE A 340 -5.39 -6.07 -4.63
N GLU A 341 -6.60 -5.61 -4.29
CA GLU A 341 -7.49 -4.86 -5.19
C GLU A 341 -6.80 -3.71 -5.96
N PRO A 342 -5.93 -2.87 -5.35
CA PRO A 342 -5.24 -1.81 -6.09
C PRO A 342 -4.43 -2.33 -7.28
N TYR A 343 -3.81 -3.50 -7.11
CA TYR A 343 -2.98 -4.14 -8.13
C TYR A 343 -3.79 -4.84 -9.21
N VAL A 344 -5.07 -5.14 -8.97
CA VAL A 344 -5.95 -5.80 -9.95
C VAL A 344 -6.05 -4.95 -11.22
N ASN A 345 -6.24 -3.64 -11.05
CA ASN A 345 -6.36 -2.73 -12.17
C ASN A 345 -5.03 -2.49 -12.89
N GLU A 346 -3.90 -2.54 -12.18
CA GLU A 346 -2.57 -2.54 -12.80
C GLU A 346 -2.35 -3.79 -13.67
N VAL A 347 -2.76 -4.96 -13.18
CA VAL A 347 -2.69 -6.22 -13.91
C VAL A 347 -3.62 -6.19 -15.14
N ARG A 348 -4.82 -5.62 -15.01
CA ARG A 348 -5.75 -5.43 -16.14
C ARG A 348 -5.16 -4.48 -17.20
N ALA A 349 -4.55 -3.37 -16.78
CA ALA A 349 -3.89 -2.43 -17.70
C ALA A 349 -2.73 -3.10 -18.45
N LEU A 350 -1.93 -3.92 -17.74
CA LEU A 350 -0.88 -4.73 -18.35
C LEU A 350 -1.44 -5.70 -19.40
N ALA A 351 -2.52 -6.41 -19.07
CA ALA A 351 -3.16 -7.36 -19.99
C ALA A 351 -3.69 -6.67 -21.26
N VAL A 352 -4.40 -5.54 -21.10
CA VAL A 352 -4.87 -4.72 -22.22
C VAL A 352 -3.70 -4.23 -23.07
N SER A 353 -2.60 -3.82 -22.45
CA SER A 353 -1.38 -3.41 -23.17
C SER A 353 -0.82 -4.55 -24.04
N TYR A 354 -0.82 -5.78 -23.54
CA TYR A 354 -0.35 -6.95 -24.29
C TYR A 354 -1.28 -7.27 -25.46
N ILE A 355 -2.59 -7.24 -25.24
CA ILE A 355 -3.58 -7.51 -26.29
C ILE A 355 -3.50 -6.45 -27.39
N ASN A 356 -3.43 -5.17 -27.02
CA ASN A 356 -3.25 -4.08 -27.99
C ASN A 356 -1.95 -4.24 -28.79
N ASN A 357 -0.86 -4.69 -28.16
CA ASN A 357 0.44 -4.80 -28.82
C ASN A 357 0.66 -6.11 -29.58
N CYS A 358 0.00 -7.21 -29.23
CA CYS A 358 0.29 -8.53 -29.81
C CYS A 358 -0.75 -8.98 -30.84
N CYS A 359 -2.02 -8.57 -30.69
CA CYS A 359 -3.07 -9.01 -31.60
C CYS A 359 -2.92 -8.40 -33.01
N TYR A 360 -3.51 -9.10 -33.99
CA TYR A 360 -3.42 -8.73 -35.39
C TYR A 360 -4.32 -7.54 -35.72
N LYS A 361 -3.81 -6.58 -36.51
CA LYS A 361 -4.49 -5.30 -36.77
C LYS A 361 -5.85 -5.46 -37.48
N LEU A 362 -6.00 -6.48 -38.33
CA LEU A 362 -7.22 -6.71 -39.11
C LEU A 362 -8.28 -7.51 -38.35
N HIS A 363 -7.97 -8.00 -37.16
CA HIS A 363 -8.92 -8.72 -36.29
C HIS A 363 -9.03 -7.97 -34.96
N PRO A 364 -9.93 -6.98 -34.87
CA PRO A 364 -10.28 -6.36 -33.60
C PRO A 364 -10.68 -7.42 -32.57
N TYR A 365 -10.28 -7.21 -31.32
CA TYR A 365 -10.52 -8.17 -30.25
C TYR A 365 -11.94 -7.99 -29.69
N PRO A 366 -12.77 -9.05 -29.58
CA PRO A 366 -14.10 -8.93 -29.01
C PRO A 366 -14.07 -8.46 -27.55
N LEU A 367 -14.83 -7.41 -27.24
CA LEU A 367 -14.82 -6.84 -25.89
C LEU A 367 -15.46 -7.79 -24.87
N GLU A 368 -16.43 -8.60 -25.29
CA GLU A 368 -17.04 -9.66 -24.48
C GLU A 368 -15.99 -10.70 -24.02
N ASP A 369 -15.13 -11.15 -24.93
CA ASP A 369 -14.05 -12.10 -24.60
C ASP A 369 -13.02 -11.45 -23.66
N LEU A 370 -12.74 -10.17 -23.86
CA LEU A 370 -11.82 -9.42 -23.02
C LEU A 370 -12.39 -9.22 -21.60
N SER A 371 -13.69 -8.92 -21.52
CA SER A 371 -14.46 -8.81 -20.29
C SER A 371 -14.43 -10.12 -19.49
N LYS A 372 -14.64 -11.27 -20.15
CA LYS A 372 -14.51 -12.60 -19.54
C LYS A 372 -13.08 -12.88 -19.08
N LEU A 373 -12.09 -12.55 -19.90
CA LEU A 373 -10.67 -12.77 -19.59
C LEU A 373 -10.18 -11.94 -18.40
N LEU A 374 -10.67 -10.70 -18.26
CA LEU A 374 -10.28 -9.74 -17.22
C LEU A 374 -11.25 -9.68 -16.03
N MET A 375 -12.25 -10.58 -16.02
CA MET A 375 -13.22 -10.77 -14.95
C MET A 375 -13.90 -9.46 -14.52
N MET A 376 -14.39 -8.68 -15.50
CA MET A 376 -15.13 -7.44 -15.29
C MET A 376 -16.33 -7.37 -16.22
N LYS A 377 -17.32 -6.51 -15.93
CA LYS A 377 -18.48 -6.33 -16.81
C LYS A 377 -18.06 -5.70 -18.13
N GLU A 378 -18.79 -5.96 -19.21
CA GLU A 378 -18.47 -5.41 -20.53
C GLU A 378 -18.55 -3.88 -20.56
N SER A 379 -19.51 -3.28 -19.84
CA SER A 379 -19.61 -1.81 -19.68
C SER A 379 -18.37 -1.21 -19.01
N ASP A 380 -17.84 -1.93 -18.02
CA ASP A 380 -16.68 -1.51 -17.24
C ASP A 380 -15.41 -1.68 -18.09
N MET A 381 -15.36 -2.73 -18.90
CA MET A 381 -14.27 -3.00 -19.84
C MET A 381 -14.14 -1.90 -20.89
N GLU A 382 -15.25 -1.44 -21.46
CA GLU A 382 -15.24 -0.31 -22.40
C GLU A 382 -14.70 0.96 -21.73
N SER A 383 -15.23 1.29 -20.56
CA SER A 383 -14.81 2.45 -19.76
C SER A 383 -13.32 2.37 -19.40
N PHE A 384 -12.84 1.17 -19.05
CA PHE A 384 -11.44 0.91 -18.73
C PHE A 384 -10.52 1.06 -19.96
N CYS A 385 -10.94 0.56 -21.12
CA CYS A 385 -10.23 0.78 -22.38
C CYS A 385 -10.08 2.28 -22.68
N HIS A 386 -11.15 3.06 -22.52
CA HIS A 386 -11.11 4.52 -22.70
C HIS A 386 -10.20 5.20 -21.69
N ALA A 387 -10.22 4.78 -20.42
CA ALA A 387 -9.30 5.27 -19.40
C ALA A 387 -7.83 4.97 -19.74
N CYS A 388 -7.56 3.86 -20.44
CA CYS A 388 -6.25 3.51 -20.97
C CYS A 388 -5.90 4.22 -22.29
N GLY A 389 -6.71 5.17 -22.76
CA GLY A 389 -6.50 5.91 -24.01
C GLY A 389 -6.83 5.13 -25.27
N LEU A 390 -7.54 4.00 -25.17
CA LEU A 390 -7.93 3.17 -26.29
C LEU A 390 -9.36 3.49 -26.75
N LYS A 391 -9.58 3.43 -28.06
CA LYS A 391 -10.92 3.54 -28.66
C LYS A 391 -11.51 2.16 -28.87
N THR A 392 -12.81 2.01 -28.65
CA THR A 392 -13.62 0.84 -29.01
C THR A 392 -14.44 1.15 -30.27
N LEU A 393 -14.86 0.12 -30.98
CA LEU A 393 -15.78 0.18 -32.13
C LEU A 393 -16.99 -0.70 -31.85
N SER A 394 -18.09 -0.47 -32.55
CA SER A 394 -19.22 -1.38 -32.60
C SER A 394 -19.34 -1.95 -34.01
N ASP A 395 -19.60 -3.24 -34.13
CA ASP A 395 -19.92 -3.86 -35.42
C ASP A 395 -21.39 -3.64 -35.80
N ASP A 396 -21.77 -4.05 -37.01
CA ASP A 396 -23.14 -3.93 -37.53
C ASP A 396 -24.17 -4.73 -36.71
N GLY A 397 -23.72 -5.69 -35.89
CA GLY A 397 -24.52 -6.47 -34.96
C GLY A 397 -24.62 -5.86 -33.56
N GLY A 398 -23.97 -4.72 -33.31
CA GLY A 398 -23.93 -4.04 -32.02
C GLY A 398 -22.87 -4.59 -31.04
N ASN A 399 -22.05 -5.57 -31.44
CA ASN A 399 -20.98 -6.09 -30.60
C ASN A 399 -19.83 -5.10 -30.51
N LYS A 400 -19.28 -4.94 -29.31
CA LYS A 400 -18.16 -4.05 -29.07
C LYS A 400 -16.84 -4.74 -29.35
N LEU A 401 -15.96 -4.05 -30.04
CA LEU A 401 -14.66 -4.54 -30.48
C LEU A 401 -13.56 -3.56 -30.07
N LEU A 402 -12.38 -4.09 -29.73
CA LEU A 402 -11.17 -3.32 -29.46
C LEU A 402 -10.22 -3.42 -30.66
N PRO A 403 -10.07 -2.35 -31.46
CA PRO A 403 -8.98 -2.23 -32.43
C PRO A 403 -7.62 -2.37 -31.74
N THR A 404 -6.72 -3.11 -32.36
CA THR A 404 -5.39 -3.38 -31.81
C THR A 404 -4.35 -2.47 -32.47
N LYS A 405 -3.14 -2.42 -31.92
CA LYS A 405 -2.01 -1.59 -32.37
C LYS A 405 -2.27 -0.08 -32.28
N GLN A 406 -3.10 0.35 -31.33
CA GLN A 406 -3.31 1.77 -31.05
C GLN A 406 -2.10 2.33 -30.30
N THR A 407 -1.49 3.39 -30.81
CA THR A 407 -0.33 4.06 -30.20
C THR A 407 -0.69 4.98 -29.03
N THR A 408 -1.99 5.17 -28.79
CA THR A 408 -2.54 6.06 -27.75
C THR A 408 -2.61 5.43 -26.37
N PHE A 409 -2.21 4.16 -26.24
CA PHE A 409 -2.22 3.46 -24.95
C PHE A 409 -1.44 4.23 -23.90
N CYS A 410 -2.07 4.44 -22.75
CA CYS A 410 -1.43 4.96 -21.55
C CYS A 410 -1.92 4.19 -20.33
N ASN A 411 -1.07 4.09 -19.31
CA ASN A 411 -1.57 3.65 -18.00
C ASN A 411 -2.47 4.77 -17.45
N PRO A 412 -3.69 4.46 -16.97
CA PRO A 412 -4.59 5.45 -16.40
C PRO A 412 -3.87 6.26 -15.31
N LYS A 413 -3.96 7.59 -15.37
CA LYS A 413 -3.35 8.48 -14.37
C LYS A 413 -4.35 8.71 -13.24
N GLY A 414 -4.08 8.20 -12.05
CA GLY A 414 -4.90 8.36 -10.84
C GLY A 414 -5.33 7.03 -10.22
N SER A 415 -6.04 7.08 -9.09
CA SER A 415 -6.73 5.91 -8.55
C SER A 415 -7.73 5.42 -9.59
N PHE A 416 -7.58 4.18 -10.06
CA PHE A 416 -8.57 3.56 -10.92
C PHE A 416 -9.96 3.64 -10.27
N GLN A 417 -11.03 3.78 -11.07
CA GLN A 417 -12.34 3.37 -10.58
C GLN A 417 -12.22 1.92 -10.09
N SER A 418 -12.72 1.64 -8.88
CA SER A 418 -12.77 0.25 -8.41
C SER A 418 -13.75 -0.50 -9.31
N TYR A 419 -13.20 -1.43 -10.08
CA TYR A 419 -13.97 -2.36 -10.89
C TYR A 419 -13.95 -3.70 -10.16
N SER A 420 -15.10 -4.07 -9.59
CA SER A 420 -15.27 -5.34 -8.89
C SER A 420 -14.75 -6.51 -9.72
N ILE A 421 -14.00 -7.43 -9.11
CA ILE A 421 -13.78 -8.74 -9.72
C ILE A 421 -15.11 -9.50 -9.69
N LEU A 422 -15.59 -9.92 -10.86
CA LEU A 422 -16.76 -10.79 -10.95
C LEU A 422 -16.55 -12.05 -10.08
N GLY A 423 -17.44 -12.26 -9.10
CA GLY A 423 -17.33 -13.35 -8.11
C GLY A 423 -16.97 -12.90 -6.70
N LEU A 424 -16.41 -11.70 -6.52
CA LEU A 424 -16.06 -11.13 -5.21
C LEU A 424 -17.00 -10.00 -4.74
N GLN A 425 -18.13 -9.81 -5.42
CA GLN A 425 -19.17 -8.83 -5.08
C GLN A 425 -19.73 -9.00 -3.66
N GLN A 426 -19.63 -10.20 -3.07
CA GLN A 426 -20.03 -10.47 -1.69
C GLN A 426 -19.16 -9.72 -0.67
N TYR A 427 -17.89 -9.45 -1.00
CA TYR A 427 -16.97 -8.72 -0.14
C TYR A 427 -17.25 -7.22 -0.10
N GLU A 428 -17.81 -6.66 -1.18
CA GLU A 428 -18.34 -5.28 -1.18
C GLU A 428 -19.56 -5.13 -0.27
N ARG A 429 -20.34 -6.20 -0.08
CA ARG A 429 -21.47 -6.23 0.88
C ARG A 429 -21.02 -6.52 2.32
N SER A 430 -19.95 -7.30 2.49
CA SER A 430 -19.37 -7.58 3.82
C SER A 430 -18.80 -6.34 4.49
N ILE A 431 -18.48 -5.27 3.73
CA ILE A 431 -18.14 -3.95 4.27
C ILE A 431 -19.22 -3.45 5.25
N TYR A 432 -20.47 -3.91 5.11
CA TYR A 432 -21.63 -3.51 5.92
C TYR A 432 -22.08 -4.57 6.95
N SER A 433 -21.38 -5.70 7.13
CA SER A 433 -21.91 -6.81 7.96
C SER A 433 -20.92 -7.63 8.78
N SER A 434 -19.63 -7.28 8.85
CA SER A 434 -18.64 -8.06 9.61
C SER A 434 -18.55 -7.65 11.09
N GLY A 435 -19.65 -7.83 11.82
CA GLY A 435 -19.70 -7.81 13.28
C GLY A 435 -20.23 -9.14 13.81
N ASN A 436 -19.41 -10.20 13.79
CA ASN A 436 -19.55 -11.34 14.69
C ASN A 436 -18.32 -12.24 14.61
N CYS A 437 -17.40 -12.04 15.57
CA CYS A 437 -16.46 -13.09 15.95
C CYS A 437 -17.29 -14.18 16.62
N ARG A 438 -17.45 -15.34 15.98
CA ARG A 438 -17.99 -16.53 16.66
C ARG A 438 -16.97 -16.93 17.72
N GLN A 439 -17.35 -16.79 18.99
CA GLN A 439 -16.71 -17.51 20.08
C GLN A 439 -16.97 -19.00 19.83
N THR A 440 -15.98 -19.71 19.33
CA THR A 440 -15.92 -21.17 19.48
C THR A 440 -15.43 -21.44 20.89
N THR A 441 -16.38 -21.66 21.79
CA THR A 441 -16.15 -22.38 23.04
C THR A 441 -15.78 -23.83 22.70
N ALA A 442 -14.64 -24.27 23.22
CA ALA A 442 -14.34 -25.68 23.44
C ALA A 442 -13.92 -25.82 24.91
#